data_AF-A0A645H7T4-F1
#
_entry.id   AF-A0A645H7T4-F1
#
_cell.length_a   1.000
_cell.length_b   1.000
_cell.length_c   1.000
_cell.angle_alpha   90.00
_cell.angle_beta   90.00
_cell.angle_gamma   90.00
#
_symmetry.space_group_name_H-M   'P 1'
#
loop_
_entity.id
_entity.type
_entity.pdbx_description
1 polymer ?
#
loop_
_entity_poly.entity_id
_entity_poly.type
_entity_poly.pdbx_seq_one_letter_code
_entity_poly.pdbx_strand_id
1 'polypeptide(L)'
;MATITLDDYNDVTGKKLVTFKFDGETYRQNKYALMLLDVIKLLDKRKPGVLEKLAAKDFSCNVITVKHPHISTSDGGMRWAWNVKDGIFIEMNLSAAGIMKFIDCLMDEYGEEKSLFSICVVTEETTDDADSDE
;
A
#
# COMPACT_ATOMS: atom_id res chain seq x y z
N MET A 1 18.72 -1.43 9.32
CA MET A 1 17.52 -1.93 8.60
C MET A 1 16.56 -2.50 9.62
N ALA A 2 15.27 -2.23 9.46
CA ALA A 2 14.22 -2.73 10.34
C ALA A 2 13.15 -3.46 9.53
N THR A 3 12.51 -4.46 10.14
CA THR A 3 11.35 -5.16 9.58
C THR A 3 10.09 -4.62 10.24
N ILE A 4 9.07 -4.32 9.45
CA ILE A 4 7.76 -3.84 9.93
C ILE A 4 6.68 -4.77 9.38
N THR A 5 5.77 -5.20 10.25
CA THR A 5 4.60 -6.03 9.92
C THR A 5 3.34 -5.15 9.81
N LEU A 6 2.20 -5.75 9.52
CA LEU A 6 0.92 -5.05 9.51
C LEU A 6 0.39 -4.75 10.93
N ASP A 7 0.92 -5.39 11.98
CA ASP A 7 0.49 -5.11 13.36
C ASP A 7 1.02 -3.75 13.86
N ASP A 8 2.17 -3.32 13.36
CA ASP A 8 2.90 -2.13 13.81
C ASP A 8 3.05 -1.08 12.69
N TYR A 9 2.04 -0.93 11.82
CA TYR A 9 2.18 -0.13 10.60
C TYR A 9 2.48 1.36 10.81
N ASN A 10 2.24 1.91 12.02
CA ASN A 10 2.55 3.32 12.32
C ASN A 10 4.07 3.60 12.31
N ASP A 11 4.88 2.58 12.57
CA ASP A 11 6.33 2.67 12.64
C ASP A 11 6.98 2.93 11.28
N VAL A 12 6.22 2.90 10.18
CA VAL A 12 6.73 3.14 8.83
C VAL A 12 7.02 4.62 8.56
N THR A 13 6.48 5.53 9.37
CA THR A 13 6.60 6.98 9.18
C THR A 13 8.06 7.43 9.22
N GLY A 14 8.49 8.22 8.22
CA GLY A 14 9.88 8.70 8.12
C GLY A 14 10.90 7.62 7.73
N LYS A 15 10.46 6.42 7.32
CA LYS A 15 11.33 5.33 6.90
C LYS A 15 11.20 5.04 5.41
N LYS A 16 12.34 4.80 4.77
CA LYS A 16 12.42 4.49 3.33
C LYS A 16 12.27 2.99 3.10
N LEU A 17 11.39 2.63 2.18
CA LEU A 17 11.19 1.25 1.75
C LEU A 17 12.41 0.72 0.99
N VAL A 18 12.80 -0.52 1.27
CA VAL A 18 13.86 -1.25 0.56
C VAL A 18 13.31 -2.47 -0.18
N THR A 19 12.54 -3.28 0.55
CA THR A 19 11.88 -4.48 0.02
C THR A 19 10.57 -4.73 0.75
N PHE A 20 9.70 -5.53 0.17
CA PHE A 20 8.61 -6.18 0.90
C PHE A 20 8.69 -7.69 0.74
N LYS A 21 8.07 -8.42 1.65
CA LYS A 21 7.88 -9.85 1.61
C LYS A 21 6.40 -10.16 1.51
N PHE A 22 6.07 -11.14 0.70
CA PHE A 22 4.71 -11.67 0.61
C PHE A 22 4.79 -13.18 0.38
N ASP A 23 4.23 -13.95 1.30
CA ASP A 23 4.18 -15.42 1.27
C ASP A 23 5.53 -16.09 0.97
N GLY A 24 6.54 -15.73 1.79
CA GLY A 24 7.90 -16.29 1.67
C GLY A 24 8.76 -15.70 0.56
N GLU A 25 8.17 -15.00 -0.41
CA GLU A 25 8.91 -14.31 -1.48
C GLU A 25 9.34 -12.90 -1.07
N THR A 26 10.46 -12.41 -1.62
CA THR A 26 10.98 -11.06 -1.38
C THR A 26 11.03 -10.25 -2.66
N TYR A 27 10.48 -9.04 -2.63
CA TYR A 27 10.34 -8.14 -3.76
C TYR A 27 11.06 -6.83 -3.48
N ARG A 28 11.88 -6.38 -4.44
CA ARG A 28 12.60 -5.11 -4.32
C ARG A 28 11.71 -3.96 -4.77
N GLN A 29 11.50 -2.99 -3.89
CA GLN A 29 10.67 -1.82 -4.17
C GLN A 29 11.12 -0.67 -3.28
N ASN A 30 11.23 0.54 -3.83
CA ASN A 30 11.69 1.72 -3.09
C ASN A 30 10.61 2.79 -2.92
N LYS A 31 9.41 2.57 -3.46
CA LYS A 31 8.26 3.46 -3.32
C LYS A 31 7.06 2.69 -2.77
N TYR A 32 6.47 3.19 -1.69
CA TYR A 32 5.29 2.59 -1.06
C TYR A 32 4.11 2.45 -2.03
N ALA A 33 3.84 3.46 -2.88
CA ALA A 33 2.75 3.39 -3.85
C ALA A 33 2.96 2.26 -4.89
N LEU A 34 4.20 2.04 -5.33
CA LEU A 34 4.50 0.93 -6.24
C LEU A 34 4.42 -0.43 -5.53
N MET A 35 4.79 -0.49 -4.25
CA MET A 35 4.59 -1.68 -3.43
C MET A 35 3.11 -2.04 -3.31
N LEU A 36 2.24 -1.05 -3.04
CA LEU A 36 0.79 -1.26 -3.01
C LEU A 36 0.30 -1.86 -4.34
N LEU A 37 0.72 -1.29 -5.47
CA LEU A 37 0.37 -1.81 -6.79
C LEU A 37 0.81 -3.27 -6.99
N ASP A 38 2.04 -3.60 -6.58
CA ASP A 38 2.57 -4.97 -6.70
C ASP A 38 1.79 -5.94 -5.81
N VAL A 39 1.48 -5.55 -4.57
CA VAL A 39 0.66 -6.37 -3.65
C VAL A 39 -0.74 -6.62 -4.22
N ILE A 40 -1.40 -5.60 -4.77
CA ILE A 40 -2.73 -5.76 -5.40
C ILE A 40 -2.67 -6.77 -6.55
N LYS A 41 -1.64 -6.71 -7.41
CA LYS A 41 -1.47 -7.68 -8.50
C LYS A 41 -1.24 -9.10 -7.97
N LEU A 42 -0.46 -9.25 -6.91
CA LEU A 42 -0.19 -10.54 -6.28
C LEU A 42 -1.47 -11.14 -5.67
N LEU A 43 -2.27 -10.31 -5.01
CA LEU A 43 -3.56 -10.70 -4.43
C LEU A 43 -4.59 -11.07 -5.51
N ASP A 44 -4.75 -10.24 -6.55
CA ASP A 44 -5.68 -10.51 -7.66
C ASP A 44 -5.29 -11.80 -8.43
N LYS A 45 -3.99 -12.09 -8.53
CA LYS A 45 -3.51 -13.36 -9.10
C LYS A 45 -3.90 -14.57 -8.25
N ARG A 46 -3.89 -14.45 -6.91
CA ARG A 46 -4.24 -15.56 -5.99
C ARG A 46 -5.74 -15.82 -5.94
N LYS A 47 -6.53 -14.76 -5.85
CA LYS A 47 -8.00 -14.83 -5.77
C LYS A 47 -8.62 -13.85 -6.77
N PRO A 48 -8.64 -14.21 -8.07
CA PRO A 48 -9.23 -13.37 -9.10
C PRO A 48 -10.71 -13.08 -8.82
N GLY A 49 -11.18 -11.88 -9.20
CA GLY A 49 -12.57 -11.50 -9.04
C GLY A 49 -12.88 -10.78 -7.73
N VAL A 50 -11.99 -10.81 -6.74
CA VAL A 50 -12.14 -10.02 -5.50
C VAL A 50 -11.99 -8.53 -5.81
N LEU A 51 -11.00 -8.15 -6.62
CA LEU A 51 -10.75 -6.76 -6.98
C LEU A 51 -11.97 -6.10 -7.66
N GLU A 52 -12.58 -6.81 -8.61
CA GLU A 52 -13.81 -6.39 -9.31
C GLU A 52 -14.97 -6.20 -8.33
N LYS A 53 -15.14 -7.13 -7.38
CA LYS A 53 -16.19 -7.04 -6.35
C LYS A 53 -16.01 -5.85 -5.43
N LEU A 54 -14.76 -5.52 -5.08
CA LEU A 54 -14.44 -4.33 -4.28
C LEU A 54 -14.70 -3.05 -5.07
N ALA A 55 -14.24 -3.00 -6.33
CA ALA A 55 -14.44 -1.86 -7.23
C ALA A 55 -15.92 -1.56 -7.49
N ALA A 56 -16.75 -2.60 -7.69
CA ALA A 56 -18.19 -2.45 -7.90
C ALA A 56 -18.95 -1.90 -6.68
N LYS A 57 -18.32 -1.89 -5.50
CA LYS A 57 -18.90 -1.41 -4.24
C LYS A 57 -18.34 -0.05 -3.79
N ASP A 58 -17.50 0.60 -4.60
CA ASP A 58 -16.78 1.82 -4.21
C ASP A 58 -16.05 1.65 -2.86
N PHE A 59 -15.29 0.57 -2.76
CA PHE A 59 -14.66 0.14 -1.52
C PHE A 59 -13.73 1.21 -0.91
N SER A 60 -13.81 1.38 0.41
CA SER A 60 -12.94 2.25 1.20
C SER A 60 -12.54 1.58 2.52
N CYS A 61 -11.26 1.69 2.86
CA CYS A 61 -10.69 1.14 4.10
C CYS A 61 -10.92 2.04 5.32
N ASN A 62 -11.38 3.27 5.11
CA ASN A 62 -11.66 4.21 6.19
C ASN A 62 -13.16 4.41 6.33
N VAL A 63 -13.76 3.66 7.26
CA VAL A 63 -15.22 3.67 7.50
C VAL A 63 -15.70 4.98 8.17
N ILE A 64 -14.82 5.77 8.79
CA ILE A 64 -15.24 6.77 9.80
C ILE A 64 -15.15 8.24 9.34
N THR A 65 -14.28 8.62 8.41
CA THR A 65 -14.01 10.06 8.17
C THR A 65 -13.95 10.53 6.72
N VAL A 66 -13.90 9.63 5.73
CA VAL A 66 -13.66 10.01 4.34
C VAL A 66 -14.62 9.26 3.40
N LYS A 67 -15.41 10.02 2.63
CA LYS A 67 -16.48 9.49 1.77
C LYS A 67 -16.02 9.01 0.38
N HIS A 68 -14.73 9.14 0.04
CA HIS A 68 -14.26 8.77 -1.29
C HIS A 68 -13.74 7.32 -1.32
N PRO A 69 -13.92 6.61 -2.45
CA PRO A 69 -13.48 5.23 -2.59
C PRO A 69 -11.96 5.13 -2.69
N HIS A 70 -11.38 4.07 -2.12
CA HIS A 70 -10.01 3.67 -2.42
C HIS A 70 -9.93 2.75 -3.64
N ILE A 71 -10.99 2.00 -3.94
CA ILE A 71 -11.12 1.15 -5.13
C ILE A 71 -12.50 1.39 -5.74
N SER A 72 -12.56 1.66 -7.04
CA SER A 72 -13.82 1.90 -7.75
C SER A 72 -13.70 1.52 -9.22
N THR A 73 -14.86 1.43 -9.89
CA THR A 73 -14.96 1.35 -11.35
C THR A 73 -14.81 2.70 -12.05
N SER A 74 -14.66 3.79 -11.27
CA SER A 74 -14.46 5.15 -11.74
C SER A 74 -13.29 5.80 -11.00
N ASP A 75 -12.58 6.72 -11.67
CA ASP A 75 -11.57 7.57 -11.03
C ASP A 75 -12.18 8.78 -10.27
N GLY A 76 -13.49 8.99 -10.42
CA GLY A 76 -14.21 10.11 -9.83
C GLY A 76 -14.13 10.14 -8.31
N GLY A 77 -13.60 11.24 -7.76
CA GLY A 77 -13.51 11.47 -6.31
C GLY A 77 -12.26 10.90 -5.64
N MET A 78 -11.41 10.17 -6.37
CA MET A 78 -10.12 9.68 -5.88
C MET A 78 -9.01 10.73 -6.01
N ARG A 79 -8.01 10.64 -5.13
CA ARG A 79 -6.79 11.42 -5.20
C ARG A 79 -5.70 10.60 -5.87
N TRP A 80 -5.28 11.03 -7.06
CA TRP A 80 -4.25 10.34 -7.86
C TRP A 80 -4.67 8.89 -8.18
N ALA A 81 -5.82 8.75 -8.83
CA ALA A 81 -6.33 7.47 -9.28
C ALA A 81 -5.39 6.83 -10.30
N TRP A 82 -5.05 5.56 -10.09
CA TRP A 82 -4.33 4.75 -11.06
C TRP A 82 -5.25 3.67 -11.59
N ASN A 83 -5.32 3.53 -12.91
CA ASN A 83 -5.95 2.39 -13.55
C ASN A 83 -5.02 1.18 -13.40
N VAL A 84 -5.47 0.16 -12.68
CA VAL A 84 -4.66 -1.04 -12.38
C VAL A 84 -5.12 -2.26 -13.17
N LYS A 85 -6.34 -2.22 -13.70
CA LYS A 85 -7.01 -3.26 -14.50
C LYS A 85 -8.13 -2.59 -15.28
N ASP A 86 -8.53 -3.14 -16.42
CA ASP A 86 -9.54 -2.52 -17.29
C ASP A 86 -10.81 -2.11 -16.50
N GLY A 87 -11.13 -0.82 -16.51
CA GLY A 87 -12.24 -0.24 -15.77
C GLY A 87 -12.13 -0.27 -14.24
N ILE A 88 -10.95 -0.49 -13.64
CA ILE A 88 -10.73 -0.49 -12.19
C ILE A 88 -9.64 0.50 -11.80
N PHE A 89 -9.99 1.39 -10.87
CA PHE A 89 -9.14 2.46 -10.38
C PHE A 89 -8.85 2.32 -8.89
N ILE A 90 -7.65 2.73 -8.49
CA ILE A 90 -7.19 2.72 -7.10
C ILE A 90 -6.59 4.05 -6.72
N GLU A 91 -6.92 4.54 -5.53
CA GLU A 91 -6.31 5.74 -4.94
C GLU A 91 -4.86 5.47 -4.50
N MET A 92 -3.91 6.23 -5.06
CA MET A 92 -2.48 6.05 -4.78
C MET A 92 -1.86 7.20 -3.99
N ASN A 93 -2.60 8.30 -3.75
CA ASN A 93 -2.11 9.42 -2.95
C ASN A 93 -2.32 9.18 -1.45
N LEU A 94 -1.57 8.21 -0.91
CA LEU A 94 -1.64 7.78 0.48
C LEU A 94 -0.26 7.93 1.15
N SER A 95 -0.26 8.25 2.44
CA SER A 95 0.96 8.20 3.25
C SER A 95 1.47 6.76 3.37
N ALA A 96 2.73 6.56 3.76
CA ALA A 96 3.26 5.21 3.98
C ALA A 96 2.42 4.40 4.98
N ALA A 97 2.00 5.00 6.10
CA ALA A 97 1.10 4.38 7.06
C ALA A 97 -0.29 4.10 6.47
N GLY A 98 -0.82 5.03 5.65
CA GLY A 98 -2.09 4.83 4.93
C GLY A 98 -2.02 3.67 3.94
N ILE A 99 -0.90 3.51 3.24
CA ILE A 99 -0.65 2.39 2.33
C ILE A 99 -0.59 1.07 3.10
N MET A 100 0.15 1.03 4.22
CA MET A 100 0.23 -0.17 5.05
C MET A 100 -1.15 -0.57 5.59
N LYS A 101 -1.95 0.40 6.06
CA LYS A 101 -3.34 0.16 6.48
C LYS A 101 -4.23 -0.32 5.33
N PHE A 102 -4.03 0.20 4.12
CA PHE A 102 -4.77 -0.25 2.96
C PHE A 102 -4.42 -1.70 2.62
N ILE A 103 -3.12 -2.05 2.62
CA ILE A 103 -2.68 -3.45 2.45
C ILE A 103 -3.31 -4.32 3.54
N ASP A 104 -3.33 -3.89 4.79
CA ASP A 104 -3.97 -4.63 5.88
C ASP A 104 -5.44 -4.97 5.59
N CYS A 105 -6.23 -3.97 5.18
CA CYS A 105 -7.62 -4.20 4.80
C CYS A 105 -7.75 -5.09 3.56
N LEU A 106 -6.85 -4.98 2.59
CA LEU A 106 -6.83 -5.87 1.42
C LEU A 106 -6.55 -7.32 1.81
N MET A 107 -5.65 -7.57 2.76
CA MET A 107 -5.40 -8.92 3.26
C MET A 107 -6.69 -9.52 3.84
N ASP A 108 -7.45 -8.74 4.62
CA ASP A 108 -8.74 -9.17 5.17
C ASP A 108 -9.78 -9.45 4.08
N GLU A 109 -9.95 -8.55 3.10
CA GLU A 109 -10.92 -8.72 1.99
C GLU A 109 -10.57 -9.91 1.08
N TYR A 110 -9.28 -10.18 0.89
CA TYR A 110 -8.81 -11.35 0.15
C TYR A 110 -8.78 -12.61 1.03
N GLY A 111 -8.98 -12.52 2.35
CA GLY A 111 -8.88 -13.65 3.27
C GLY A 111 -7.48 -14.27 3.29
N GLU A 112 -6.45 -13.43 3.27
CA GLU A 112 -5.04 -13.81 3.44
C GLU A 112 -4.59 -13.54 4.88
N GLU A 113 -3.64 -14.33 5.39
CA GLU A 113 -3.07 -14.09 6.72
C GLU A 113 -2.11 -12.89 6.71
N LYS A 114 -2.32 -11.94 7.62
CA LYS A 114 -1.48 -10.72 7.74
C LYS A 114 0.00 -11.02 7.96
N SER A 115 0.30 -12.16 8.60
CA SER A 115 1.66 -12.68 8.85
C SER A 115 2.45 -12.96 7.57
N LEU A 116 1.77 -13.13 6.42
CA LEU A 116 2.41 -13.36 5.13
C LEU A 116 3.11 -12.11 4.60
N PHE A 117 2.76 -10.92 5.10
CA PHE A 117 3.29 -9.65 4.63
C PHE A 117 4.22 -8.98 5.64
N SER A 118 5.34 -8.47 5.15
CA SER A 118 6.20 -7.56 5.93
C SER A 118 7.02 -6.67 4.99
N ILE A 119 7.56 -5.58 5.51
CA ILE A 119 8.47 -4.69 4.77
C ILE A 119 9.83 -4.61 5.45
N CYS A 120 10.86 -4.33 4.66
CA CYS A 120 12.16 -3.93 5.16
C CYS A 120 12.40 -2.47 4.82
N VAL A 121 12.80 -1.69 5.83
CA VAL A 121 12.99 -0.25 5.74
C VAL A 121 14.32 0.19 6.33
N VAL A 122 14.75 1.38 5.95
CA VAL A 122 15.86 2.13 6.56
C VAL A 122 15.36 3.48 7.06
N THR A 123 15.91 3.95 8.16
CA THR A 123 15.77 5.35 8.57
C THR A 123 16.46 6.23 7.54
N GLU A 124 15.84 7.33 7.14
CA GLU A 124 16.62 8.39 6.49
C GLU A 124 17.56 8.95 7.55
N GLU A 125 18.87 8.76 7.38
CA GLU A 125 19.83 9.65 8.00
C GLU A 125 19.57 11.01 7.35
N THR A 126 19.14 12.00 8.15
CA THR A 126 19.26 13.39 7.73
C THR A 126 20.74 13.61 7.49
N THR A 127 21.18 13.57 6.24
CA THR A 127 22.39 14.30 5.87
C THR A 127 22.03 15.75 6.12
N ASP A 128 22.40 16.24 7.30
CA ASP A 128 22.66 17.66 7.49
C ASP A 128 23.75 17.98 6.47
N ASP A 129 23.35 18.26 5.23
CA ASP A 129 24.12 19.14 4.34
C ASP A 129 23.98 20.54 4.94
N ALA A 130 24.56 20.71 6.14
CA ALA A 130 25.18 21.94 6.51
C ALA A 130 26.37 22.07 5.55
N ASP A 131 26.10 22.62 4.36
CA ASP A 131 27.07 23.43 3.64
C ASP A 131 27.46 24.59 4.58
N SER A 132 28.29 24.27 5.56
CA SER A 132 29.29 25.18 6.07
C SER A 132 30.43 25.08 5.08
N ASP A 133 30.46 25.99 4.11
CA ASP A 133 31.71 26.48 3.55
C ASP A 133 31.48 27.87 2.92
N GLU A 134 32.03 28.85 3.66
CA GLU A 134 32.47 30.23 3.31
C GLU A 134 31.48 31.30 2.80
#